data_AF-A0A397UWW0-F1
#
_entry.id   AF-A0A397UWW0-F1
#
_cell.length_a   1.000
_cell.length_b   1.000
_cell.length_c   1.000
_cell.angle_alpha   90.00
_cell.angle_beta   90.00
_cell.angle_gamma   90.00
#
_symmetry.space_group_name_H-M   'P 1'
#
loop_
_entity.id
_entity.type
_entity.pdbx_description
1 polymer ?
#
loop_
_entity_poly.entity_id
_entity_poly.type
_entity_poly.pdbx_seq_one_letter_code
_entity_poly.pdbx_strand_id
1 'polypeptide(L)'
;MEKIYQVLNDNLNLLNEDKIRKFKLKDIKLFLNGDNPFDLDCWVSGKKLVFGLQNNLNGRFNVHDRLLSFKELLKTLGAEEVNNIKMDEIPINYSQNDQLIQYLIECLQNQNSNSYCDVIFKIGSHEIRANRCVLSNFAEYFGWRFSGKPIDLIQINEVEHETYKVLLRWLYGMPYEDAVINVFGKDFSNSGQRYLDFMLELLKVSHKFTHLNHIIQNNIMSKNIINVSNVKKIREVSYNFNADQLKQCCEEYIKKNEKIIDAKDLCD
;
A
#
# COMPACT_ATOMS: atom_id res chain seq x y z
N MET A 1 2.97 46.34 -29.63
CA MET A 1 3.92 46.52 -28.53
C MET A 1 4.83 45.32 -28.32
N GLU A 2 4.30 44.10 -28.27
CA GLU A 2 5.11 42.87 -28.06
C GLU A 2 6.29 42.70 -29.04
N LYS A 3 6.14 43.09 -30.31
CA LYS A 3 7.26 43.09 -31.29
C LYS A 3 8.48 43.91 -30.84
N ILE A 4 8.27 45.00 -30.09
CA ILE A 4 9.36 45.83 -29.57
C ILE A 4 10.10 45.07 -28.47
N TYR A 5 9.36 44.41 -27.58
CA TYR A 5 9.96 43.57 -26.53
C TYR A 5 10.66 42.36 -27.11
N GLN A 6 10.14 41.77 -28.18
CA GLN A 6 10.83 40.70 -28.91
C GLN A 6 12.17 41.17 -29.46
N VAL A 7 12.21 42.32 -30.16
CA VAL A 7 13.47 42.87 -30.68
C VAL A 7 14.46 43.17 -29.55
N LEU A 8 14.00 43.73 -28.43
CA LEU A 8 14.85 43.98 -27.27
C LEU A 8 15.38 42.69 -26.64
N ASN A 9 14.53 41.66 -26.55
CA ASN A 9 14.87 40.36 -26.00
C ASN A 9 15.86 39.60 -26.90
N ASP A 10 15.67 39.64 -28.22
CA ASP A 10 16.58 39.02 -29.19
C ASP A 10 17.96 39.69 -29.20
N ASN A 11 18.01 40.98 -28.82
CA ASN A 11 19.24 41.77 -28.72
C ASN A 11 19.76 41.90 -27.28
N LEU A 12 19.32 41.06 -26.35
CA LEU A 12 19.67 41.15 -24.93
C LEU A 12 21.20 41.15 -24.70
N ASN A 13 21.95 40.40 -25.50
CA ASN A 13 23.42 40.33 -25.43
C ASN A 13 24.10 41.69 -25.67
N LEU A 14 23.44 42.65 -26.31
CA LEU A 14 23.96 44.00 -26.53
C LEU A 14 23.81 44.92 -25.31
N LEU A 15 22.98 44.53 -24.34
CA LEU A 15 22.70 45.21 -23.07
C LEU A 15 23.64 44.68 -21.98
N ASN A 16 24.90 45.11 -22.01
CA ASN A 16 25.83 44.83 -20.91
C ASN A 16 25.58 45.76 -19.70
N GLU A 17 26.10 45.39 -18.54
CA GLU A 17 25.89 46.15 -17.30
C GLU A 17 26.31 47.63 -17.42
N ASP A 18 27.41 47.91 -18.12
CA ASP A 18 27.91 49.28 -18.29
C ASP A 18 26.91 50.17 -19.02
N LYS A 19 26.29 49.67 -20.11
CA LYS A 19 25.24 50.40 -20.84
C LYS A 19 23.99 50.56 -19.98
N ILE A 20 23.57 49.50 -19.28
CA ILE A 20 22.40 49.54 -18.41
C ILE A 20 22.57 50.61 -17.33
N ARG A 21 23.77 50.69 -16.72
CA ARG A 21 24.11 51.72 -15.72
C ARG A 21 24.19 53.11 -16.34
N LYS A 22 24.95 53.26 -17.44
CA LYS A 22 25.17 54.54 -18.14
C LYS A 22 23.85 55.20 -18.55
N PHE A 23 22.92 54.42 -19.08
CA PHE A 23 21.62 54.91 -19.56
C PHE A 23 20.49 54.77 -18.52
N LYS A 24 20.80 54.31 -17.29
CA LYS A 24 19.82 54.10 -16.21
C LYS A 24 18.59 53.28 -16.66
N LEU A 25 18.80 52.28 -17.52
CA LEU A 25 17.70 51.56 -18.18
C LEU A 25 16.75 50.87 -17.19
N LYS A 26 17.25 50.50 -16.00
CA LYS A 26 16.45 49.89 -14.93
C LYS A 26 15.40 50.84 -14.32
N ASP A 27 15.59 52.15 -14.47
CA ASP A 27 14.70 53.19 -13.92
C ASP A 27 13.69 53.71 -14.96
N ILE A 28 13.87 53.36 -16.24
CA ILE A 28 13.01 53.79 -17.34
C ILE A 28 11.71 52.99 -17.31
N LYS A 29 10.57 53.69 -17.40
CA LYS A 29 9.24 53.10 -17.59
C LYS A 29 9.07 52.56 -19.02
N LEU A 30 9.68 51.40 -19.29
CA LEU A 30 9.74 50.79 -20.62
C LEU A 30 8.64 49.75 -20.86
N PHE A 31 8.12 49.16 -19.79
CA PHE A 31 7.24 48.00 -19.89
C PHE A 31 5.79 48.38 -19.67
N LEU A 32 4.94 48.06 -20.64
CA LEU A 32 3.50 48.21 -20.54
C LEU A 32 2.94 47.06 -19.69
N ASN A 33 2.79 47.30 -18.39
CA ASN A 33 2.31 46.36 -17.38
C ASN A 33 0.82 46.60 -17.06
N GLY A 34 -0.01 46.58 -18.11
CA GLY A 34 -1.44 46.86 -18.08
C GLY A 34 -2.02 46.93 -19.50
N ASP A 35 -3.32 47.12 -19.65
CA ASP A 35 -3.99 47.02 -20.96
C ASP A 35 -3.96 48.30 -21.80
N ASN A 36 -3.81 49.47 -21.17
CA ASN A 36 -3.93 50.75 -21.86
C ASN A 36 -2.56 51.41 -22.13
N PRO A 37 -2.09 51.49 -23.39
CA PRO A 37 -0.82 52.12 -23.73
C PRO A 37 -0.84 53.66 -23.60
N PHE A 38 -2.03 54.28 -23.53
CA PHE A 38 -2.18 55.72 -23.35
C PHE A 38 -2.27 56.13 -21.88
N ASP A 39 -2.35 55.16 -20.97
CA ASP A 39 -2.30 55.39 -19.53
C ASP A 39 -0.85 55.29 -19.04
N LEU A 40 -0.31 56.42 -18.55
CA LEU A 40 1.06 56.52 -18.06
C LEU A 40 1.33 55.67 -16.80
N ASP A 41 0.28 55.26 -16.10
CA ASP A 41 0.37 54.39 -14.93
C ASP A 41 0.51 52.92 -15.31
N CYS A 42 0.10 52.54 -16.52
CA CYS A 42 0.36 51.22 -17.09
C CYS A 42 1.84 51.03 -17.48
N TRP A 43 2.65 52.09 -17.56
CA TRP A 43 4.07 51.99 -17.89
C TRP A 43 4.95 51.92 -16.65
N VAL A 44 5.66 50.81 -16.52
CA VAL A 44 6.41 50.42 -15.32
C VAL A 44 7.87 50.13 -15.70
N SER A 45 8.79 50.44 -14.78
CA SER A 45 10.21 50.10 -14.93
C SER A 45 10.48 48.67 -14.48
N GLY A 46 11.53 48.04 -15.02
CA GLY A 46 11.91 46.67 -14.64
C GLY A 46 12.09 46.50 -13.13
N LYS A 47 12.72 47.47 -12.44
CA LYS A 47 12.89 47.50 -10.97
C LYS A 47 11.61 47.39 -10.15
N LYS A 48 10.46 47.75 -10.72
CA LYS A 48 9.18 47.71 -10.02
C LYS A 48 8.40 46.43 -10.33
N LEU A 49 8.89 45.57 -11.21
CA LEU A 49 8.22 44.34 -11.60
C LEU A 49 8.73 43.16 -10.77
N VAL A 50 7.81 42.33 -10.29
CA VAL A 50 8.14 41.16 -9.49
C VAL A 50 7.35 39.96 -9.97
N PHE A 51 8.05 38.89 -10.35
CA PHE A 51 7.43 37.61 -10.71
C PHE A 51 6.93 36.87 -9.47
N GLY A 52 5.75 36.25 -9.57
CA GLY A 52 5.21 35.39 -8.51
C GLY A 52 4.47 36.15 -7.39
N LEU A 53 4.18 37.44 -7.57
CA LEU A 53 3.26 38.16 -6.68
C LEU A 53 1.81 37.76 -6.98
N GLN A 54 1.04 37.47 -5.93
CA GLN A 54 -0.42 37.26 -6.09
C GLN A 54 -1.15 38.59 -6.35
N ASN A 55 -0.67 39.69 -5.75
CA ASN A 55 -1.24 41.03 -5.88
C ASN A 55 -0.11 42.08 -5.91
N ASN A 56 -0.39 43.26 -6.46
CA ASN A 56 0.53 44.40 -6.42
C ASN A 56 0.79 44.83 -4.96
N LEU A 57 2.02 45.26 -4.67
CA LEU A 57 2.46 45.66 -3.32
C LEU A 57 3.13 47.03 -3.40
N ASN A 58 2.58 48.06 -2.76
CA ASN A 58 3.18 49.40 -2.56
C ASN A 58 4.37 49.76 -3.49
N GLY A 59 4.09 50.06 -4.75
CA GLY A 59 5.09 50.48 -5.73
C GLY A 59 5.85 49.36 -6.46
N ARG A 60 5.53 48.11 -6.16
CA ARG A 60 5.92 46.88 -6.87
C ARG A 60 4.68 46.23 -7.48
N PHE A 61 4.81 45.77 -8.72
CA PHE A 61 3.72 45.27 -9.53
C PHE A 61 3.99 43.82 -9.91
N ASN A 62 2.95 42.99 -9.84
CA ASN A 62 2.99 41.69 -10.47
C ASN A 62 3.19 41.86 -11.98
N VAL A 63 3.98 40.98 -12.57
CA VAL A 63 4.25 40.99 -14.00
C VAL A 63 2.98 40.61 -14.74
N HIS A 64 2.52 41.48 -15.63
CA HIS A 64 1.37 41.25 -16.48
C HIS A 64 1.62 40.09 -17.45
N ASP A 65 0.61 39.27 -17.73
CA ASP A 65 0.74 38.01 -18.49
C ASP A 65 1.49 38.15 -19.82
N ARG A 66 1.18 39.20 -20.60
CA ARG A 66 1.85 39.54 -21.87
C ARG A 66 3.36 39.78 -21.77
N LEU A 67 3.87 40.08 -20.57
CA LEU A 67 5.30 40.30 -20.32
C LEU A 67 6.01 39.03 -19.82
N LEU A 68 5.28 37.97 -19.43
CA LEU A 68 5.87 36.76 -18.84
C LEU A 68 6.86 36.05 -19.75
N SER A 69 6.64 36.09 -21.07
CA SER A 69 7.54 35.50 -22.07
C SER A 69 8.90 36.20 -22.17
N PHE A 70 9.04 37.42 -21.65
CA PHE A 70 10.26 38.23 -21.68
C PHE A 70 11.01 38.22 -20.35
N LYS A 71 10.93 37.11 -19.60
CA LYS A 71 11.47 36.97 -18.24
C LYS A 71 12.92 37.41 -18.10
N GLU A 72 13.78 36.95 -19.00
CA GLU A 72 15.22 37.28 -18.95
C GLU A 72 15.47 38.77 -19.18
N LEU A 73 14.83 39.38 -20.19
CA LEU A 73 14.89 40.82 -20.43
C LEU A 73 14.46 41.63 -19.21
N LEU A 74 13.35 41.24 -18.59
CA LEU A 74 12.81 41.90 -17.39
C LEU A 74 13.77 41.79 -16.21
N LYS A 75 14.35 40.60 -15.98
CA LYS A 75 15.37 40.38 -14.94
C LYS A 75 16.64 41.19 -15.20
N THR A 76 17.15 41.22 -16.43
CA THR A 76 18.29 42.06 -16.83
C THR A 76 18.04 43.54 -16.52
N LEU A 77 16.79 43.99 -16.69
CA LEU A 77 16.36 45.35 -16.40
C LEU A 77 15.84 45.58 -14.96
N GLY A 78 16.07 44.61 -14.06
CA GLY A 78 15.91 44.78 -12.62
C GLY A 78 14.64 44.19 -12.02
N ALA A 79 13.86 43.39 -12.76
CA ALA A 79 12.73 42.67 -12.19
C ALA A 79 13.20 41.62 -11.18
N GLU A 80 12.47 41.50 -10.07
CA GLU A 80 12.73 40.51 -9.02
C GLU A 80 11.80 39.29 -9.19
N GLU A 81 12.10 38.19 -8.51
CA GLU A 81 11.24 37.00 -8.48
C GLU A 81 11.04 36.57 -7.03
N VAL A 82 9.81 36.25 -6.64
CA VAL A 82 9.50 35.76 -5.30
C VAL A 82 10.18 34.42 -5.10
N ASN A 83 11.08 34.36 -4.13
CA ASN A 83 11.69 33.11 -3.68
C ASN A 83 10.71 32.39 -2.75
N ASN A 84 9.87 31.52 -3.32
CA ASN A 84 9.00 30.67 -2.52
C ASN A 84 9.85 29.68 -1.72
N ILE A 85 9.61 29.64 -0.41
CA ILE A 85 10.20 28.62 0.46
C ILE A 85 9.46 27.31 0.17
N LYS A 86 10.17 26.33 -0.40
CA LYS A 86 9.68 24.95 -0.43
C LYS A 86 9.91 24.36 0.96
N MET A 87 8.84 24.21 1.75
CA MET A 87 8.90 23.38 2.94
C MET A 87 8.64 21.94 2.53
N ASP A 88 9.38 21.01 3.13
CA ASP A 88 9.10 19.59 2.96
C ASP A 88 7.69 19.30 3.49
N GLU A 89 6.92 18.53 2.73
CA GLU A 89 5.60 18.08 3.18
C GLU A 89 5.76 17.22 4.44
N ILE A 90 4.93 17.47 5.45
CA ILE A 90 4.86 16.59 6.62
C ILE A 90 4.12 15.32 6.19
N PRO A 91 4.75 14.13 6.22
CA PRO A 91 4.06 12.90 5.87
C PRO A 91 2.99 12.59 6.93
N ILE A 92 1.72 12.66 6.54
CA ILE A 92 0.59 12.24 7.39
C ILE A 92 0.41 10.73 7.21
N ASN A 93 1.09 9.93 8.03
CA ASN A 93 0.94 8.47 8.05
C ASN A 93 -0.04 8.04 9.16
N TYR A 94 -1.31 8.43 9.03
CA TYR A 94 -2.36 8.07 9.99
C TYR A 94 -3.51 7.33 9.31
N SER A 95 -3.62 6.04 9.59
CA SER A 95 -4.71 5.17 9.13
C SER A 95 -5.51 4.69 10.34
N GLN A 96 -6.72 5.23 10.51
CA GLN A 96 -7.64 4.78 11.57
C GLN A 96 -7.97 3.29 11.44
N ASN A 97 -8.03 2.78 10.21
CA ASN A 97 -8.31 1.38 9.93
C ASN A 97 -7.20 0.47 10.47
N ASP A 98 -5.93 0.84 10.26
CA ASP A 98 -4.80 0.03 10.73
C ASP A 98 -4.74 0.00 12.26
N GLN A 99 -5.03 1.13 12.91
CA GLN A 99 -5.14 1.20 14.37
C GLN A 99 -6.26 0.32 14.92
N LEU A 100 -7.43 0.33 14.27
CA LEU A 100 -8.56 -0.51 14.66
C LEU A 100 -8.24 -2.00 14.48
N ILE A 101 -7.69 -2.38 13.33
CA ILE A 101 -7.29 -3.77 13.04
C ILE A 101 -6.26 -4.24 14.08
N GLN A 102 -5.24 -3.43 14.36
CA GLN A 102 -4.24 -3.74 15.37
C GLN A 102 -4.87 -3.95 16.76
N TYR A 103 -5.76 -3.07 17.19
CA TYR A 103 -6.45 -3.19 18.47
C TYR A 103 -7.30 -4.47 18.57
N LEU A 104 -8.03 -4.81 17.51
CA LEU A 104 -8.85 -6.04 17.46
C LEU A 104 -7.98 -7.30 17.52
N ILE A 105 -6.84 -7.29 16.83
CA ILE A 105 -5.83 -8.36 16.88
C ILE A 105 -5.27 -8.49 18.31
N GLU A 106 -4.89 -7.40 18.97
CA GLU A 106 -4.39 -7.41 20.35
C GLU A 106 -5.44 -7.98 21.31
N CYS A 107 -6.71 -7.61 21.13
CA CYS A 107 -7.83 -8.17 21.87
C CYS A 107 -7.95 -9.69 21.66
N LEU A 108 -7.87 -10.16 20.40
CA LEU A 108 -7.84 -11.59 20.06
C LEU A 108 -6.62 -12.30 20.66
N GLN A 109 -5.47 -11.65 20.79
CA GLN A 109 -4.28 -12.29 21.36
C GLN A 109 -4.32 -12.38 22.89
N ASN A 110 -4.79 -11.32 23.55
CA ASN A 110 -4.78 -11.22 25.00
C ASN A 110 -5.86 -12.06 25.68
N GLN A 111 -6.95 -12.42 24.98
CA GLN A 111 -8.02 -13.29 25.49
C GLN A 111 -8.66 -12.79 26.81
N ASN A 112 -8.55 -11.49 27.08
CA ASN A 112 -9.03 -10.85 28.30
C ASN A 112 -10.56 -10.94 28.40
N SER A 113 -11.10 -11.02 29.61
CA SER A 113 -12.55 -11.08 29.84
C SER A 113 -13.32 -9.81 29.41
N ASN A 114 -12.63 -8.70 29.19
CA ASN A 114 -13.23 -7.40 28.84
C ASN A 114 -13.21 -7.09 27.33
N SER A 115 -12.78 -8.01 26.46
CA SER A 115 -12.54 -7.74 25.03
C SER A 115 -13.79 -7.75 24.12
N TYR A 116 -15.00 -7.56 24.69
CA TYR A 116 -16.28 -7.61 23.98
C TYR A 116 -16.45 -8.85 23.08
N CYS A 117 -15.79 -9.96 23.43
CA CYS A 117 -15.89 -11.21 22.69
C CYS A 117 -17.23 -11.89 23.00
N ASP A 118 -17.96 -12.22 21.95
CA ASP A 118 -19.32 -12.77 21.98
C ASP A 118 -19.39 -14.20 21.37
N VAL A 119 -18.24 -14.78 21.03
CA VAL A 119 -18.13 -16.18 20.61
C VAL A 119 -16.87 -16.83 21.17
N ILE A 120 -16.98 -18.11 21.52
CA ILE A 120 -15.92 -18.97 22.02
C ILE A 120 -15.76 -20.14 21.06
N PHE A 121 -14.55 -20.35 20.55
CA PHE A 121 -14.18 -21.56 19.83
C PHE A 121 -13.50 -22.54 20.78
N LYS A 122 -14.05 -23.74 20.92
CA LYS A 122 -13.46 -24.80 21.74
C LYS A 122 -12.74 -25.80 20.85
N ILE A 123 -11.42 -25.93 21.05
CA ILE A 123 -10.52 -26.81 20.29
C ILE A 123 -9.82 -27.74 21.27
N GLY A 124 -10.34 -28.96 21.40
CA GLY A 124 -9.94 -29.89 22.46
C GLY A 124 -10.20 -29.29 23.85
N SER A 125 -9.13 -29.12 24.64
CA SER A 125 -9.15 -28.48 25.97
C SER A 125 -8.96 -26.96 25.94
N HIS A 126 -8.75 -26.38 24.75
CA HIS A 126 -8.48 -24.95 24.60
C HIS A 126 -9.72 -24.18 24.19
N GLU A 127 -9.79 -22.92 24.61
CA GLU A 127 -10.84 -21.98 24.23
C GLU A 127 -10.22 -20.72 23.63
N ILE A 128 -10.81 -20.23 22.55
CA ILE A 128 -10.44 -18.96 21.92
C ILE A 128 -11.69 -18.09 21.81
N ARG A 129 -11.70 -16.97 22.53
CA ARG A 129 -12.70 -15.92 22.46
C ARG A 129 -12.44 -15.03 21.25
N ALA A 130 -13.51 -14.68 20.54
CA ALA A 130 -13.49 -13.83 19.35
C ALA A 130 -14.77 -12.99 19.24
N ASN A 131 -14.88 -12.20 18.17
CA ASN A 131 -15.95 -11.25 17.90
C ASN A 131 -16.70 -11.68 16.63
N ARG A 132 -18.00 -11.97 16.76
CA ARG A 132 -18.85 -12.39 15.63
C ARG A 132 -18.90 -11.33 14.55
N CYS A 133 -18.97 -10.06 14.90
CA CYS A 133 -19.06 -8.96 13.95
C CYS A 133 -17.83 -8.90 13.03
N VAL A 134 -16.62 -9.11 13.57
CA VAL A 134 -15.37 -9.14 12.81
C VAL A 134 -15.39 -10.34 11.86
N LEU A 135 -15.64 -11.52 12.39
CA LEU A 135 -15.62 -12.77 11.61
C LEU A 135 -16.69 -12.79 10.51
N SER A 136 -17.90 -12.31 10.79
CA SER A 136 -18.99 -12.20 9.80
C SER A 136 -18.67 -11.24 8.66
N ASN A 137 -17.85 -10.22 8.92
CA ASN A 137 -17.51 -9.22 7.91
C ASN A 137 -16.48 -9.78 6.91
N PHE A 138 -15.48 -10.52 7.40
CA PHE A 138 -14.41 -11.08 6.58
C PHE A 138 -14.74 -12.44 5.95
N ALA A 139 -15.72 -13.16 6.49
CA ALA A 139 -16.05 -14.50 6.05
C ALA A 139 -17.57 -14.73 6.07
N GLU A 140 -18.15 -14.84 4.87
CA GLU A 140 -19.58 -15.11 4.69
C GLU A 140 -20.03 -16.38 5.43
N TYR A 141 -19.16 -17.39 5.51
CA TYR A 141 -19.36 -18.60 6.30
C TYR A 141 -19.79 -18.28 7.74
N PHE A 142 -19.13 -17.32 8.39
CA PHE A 142 -19.46 -16.92 9.75
C PHE A 142 -20.74 -16.08 9.81
N GLY A 143 -21.01 -15.25 8.80
CA GLY A 143 -22.28 -14.54 8.66
C GLY A 143 -23.48 -15.49 8.72
N TRP A 144 -23.46 -16.54 7.88
CA TRP A 144 -24.48 -17.60 7.92
C TRP A 144 -24.47 -18.35 9.26
N ARG A 145 -23.29 -18.74 9.75
CA ARG A 145 -23.15 -19.52 11.00
C ARG A 145 -23.70 -18.80 12.23
N PHE A 146 -23.66 -17.47 12.24
CA PHE A 146 -24.12 -16.62 13.34
C PHE A 146 -25.52 -16.03 13.15
N SER A 147 -26.10 -16.11 11.94
CA SER A 147 -27.44 -15.57 11.63
C SER A 147 -28.62 -16.24 12.35
N GLY A 148 -28.37 -17.32 13.12
CA GLY A 148 -29.38 -18.06 13.87
C GLY A 148 -29.39 -17.74 15.37
N LYS A 149 -29.71 -18.75 16.19
CA LYS A 149 -29.65 -18.64 17.66
C LYS A 149 -28.24 -18.21 18.12
N PRO A 150 -28.10 -17.45 19.21
CA PRO A 150 -26.80 -17.14 19.77
C PRO A 150 -26.12 -18.44 20.18
N ILE A 151 -25.12 -18.86 19.38
CA ILE A 151 -24.25 -19.97 19.69
C ILE A 151 -22.98 -19.34 20.21
N ASP A 152 -22.89 -19.29 21.53
CA ASP A 152 -21.77 -18.67 22.22
C ASP A 152 -20.54 -19.60 22.21
N LEU A 153 -20.74 -20.91 22.02
CA LEU A 153 -19.68 -21.92 21.98
C LEU A 153 -19.72 -22.71 20.67
N ILE A 154 -18.65 -22.65 19.89
CA ILE A 154 -18.45 -23.43 18.67
C ILE A 154 -17.36 -24.47 18.92
N GLN A 155 -17.74 -25.74 18.86
CA GLN A 155 -16.79 -26.85 18.90
C GLN A 155 -16.09 -26.98 17.55
N ILE A 156 -14.75 -26.99 17.56
CA ILE A 156 -13.90 -27.28 16.42
C ILE A 156 -13.18 -28.60 16.70
N ASN A 157 -13.31 -29.54 15.76
CA ASN A 157 -12.71 -30.86 15.84
C ASN A 157 -11.64 -31.02 14.76
N GLU A 158 -10.71 -31.96 14.97
CA GLU A 158 -9.74 -32.44 13.96
C GLU A 158 -8.73 -31.37 13.46
N VAL A 159 -8.42 -30.40 14.31
CA VAL A 159 -7.51 -29.28 14.00
C VAL A 159 -6.71 -28.90 15.24
N GLU A 160 -5.42 -28.64 15.10
CA GLU A 160 -4.63 -28.11 16.21
C GLU A 160 -5.05 -26.68 16.58
N HIS A 161 -5.04 -26.40 17.87
CA HIS A 161 -5.41 -25.09 18.41
C HIS A 161 -4.55 -23.96 17.84
N GLU A 162 -3.26 -24.21 17.61
CA GLU A 162 -2.31 -23.28 17.00
C GLU A 162 -2.66 -22.99 15.54
N THR A 163 -3.06 -24.01 14.77
CA THR A 163 -3.55 -23.85 13.39
C THR A 163 -4.78 -22.94 13.36
N TYR A 164 -5.72 -23.16 14.29
CA TYR A 164 -6.93 -22.33 14.37
C TYR A 164 -6.64 -20.89 14.81
N LYS A 165 -5.63 -20.67 15.66
CA LYS A 165 -5.14 -19.31 15.99
C LYS A 165 -4.64 -18.57 14.76
N VAL A 166 -3.88 -19.22 13.87
CA VAL A 166 -3.42 -18.59 12.62
C VAL A 166 -4.63 -18.17 11.77
N LEU A 167 -5.60 -19.07 11.60
CA LEU A 167 -6.83 -18.77 10.85
C LEU A 167 -7.55 -17.54 11.41
N LEU A 168 -7.79 -17.49 12.72
CA LEU A 168 -8.49 -16.37 13.34
C LEU A 168 -7.72 -15.05 13.20
N ARG A 169 -6.40 -15.06 13.37
CA ARG A 169 -5.58 -13.85 13.20
C ARG A 169 -5.63 -13.34 11.76
N TRP A 170 -5.58 -14.24 10.78
CA TRP A 170 -5.74 -13.88 9.37
C TRP A 170 -7.14 -13.27 9.10
N LEU A 171 -8.21 -13.87 9.64
CA LEU A 171 -9.57 -13.33 9.53
C LEU A 171 -9.76 -11.98 10.22
N TYR A 172 -8.89 -11.62 11.16
CA TYR A 172 -8.85 -10.31 11.81
C TYR A 172 -8.04 -9.27 11.02
N GLY A 173 -7.51 -9.62 9.86
CA GLY A 173 -6.75 -8.72 8.99
C GLY A 173 -5.23 -8.77 9.17
N MET A 174 -4.71 -9.70 9.99
CA MET A 174 -3.27 -9.92 10.06
C MET A 174 -2.76 -10.56 8.76
N PRO A 175 -1.66 -10.08 8.16
CA PRO A 175 -1.00 -10.77 7.06
C PRO A 175 -0.71 -12.23 7.42
N TYR A 176 -0.85 -13.15 6.46
CA TYR A 176 -0.71 -14.58 6.72
C TYR A 176 0.65 -14.93 7.34
N GLU A 177 1.72 -14.36 6.80
CA GLU A 177 3.09 -14.56 7.28
C GLU A 177 3.22 -14.12 8.74
N ASP A 178 2.70 -12.93 9.07
CA ASP A 178 2.71 -12.40 10.44
C ASP A 178 1.88 -13.27 11.39
N ALA A 179 0.74 -13.80 10.94
CA ALA A 179 -0.09 -14.71 11.72
C ALA A 179 0.65 -16.01 12.06
N VAL A 180 1.35 -16.58 11.09
CA VAL A 180 2.20 -17.77 11.30
C VAL A 180 3.35 -17.45 12.26
N ILE A 181 4.07 -16.35 12.05
CA ILE A 181 5.20 -15.92 12.90
C ILE A 181 4.73 -15.68 14.33
N ASN A 182 3.56 -15.06 14.52
CA ASN A 182 3.03 -14.77 15.85
C ASN A 182 2.58 -16.04 16.60
N VAL A 183 2.24 -17.14 15.91
CA VAL A 183 1.89 -18.42 16.58
C VAL A 183 3.13 -19.29 16.78
N PHE A 184 3.95 -19.45 15.75
CA PHE A 184 4.99 -20.48 15.70
C PHE A 184 6.43 -19.95 15.66
N GLY A 185 6.63 -18.64 15.44
CA GLY A 185 7.94 -18.00 15.32
C GLY A 185 8.44 -17.83 13.87
N LYS A 186 9.47 -16.99 13.70
CA LYS A 186 10.01 -16.56 12.39
C LYS A 186 10.47 -17.70 11.48
N ASP A 187 11.06 -18.74 12.06
CA ASP A 187 11.69 -19.82 11.30
C ASP A 187 10.79 -21.06 11.15
N PHE A 188 9.52 -20.98 11.56
CA PHE A 188 8.62 -22.13 11.53
C PHE A 188 8.47 -22.73 10.12
N SER A 189 8.52 -21.90 9.08
CA SER A 189 8.40 -22.39 7.70
C SER A 189 9.55 -23.27 7.22
N ASN A 190 10.66 -23.32 7.99
CA ASN A 190 11.81 -24.19 7.74
C ASN A 190 11.72 -25.51 8.53
N SER A 191 10.63 -25.76 9.28
CA SER A 191 10.47 -26.94 10.14
C SER A 191 10.08 -28.24 9.40
N GLY A 192 10.19 -28.26 8.08
CA GLY A 192 10.00 -29.45 7.25
C GLY A 192 8.61 -30.07 7.42
N GLN A 193 8.56 -31.31 7.92
CA GLN A 193 7.32 -32.07 8.08
C GLN A 193 6.30 -31.37 8.98
N ARG A 194 6.74 -30.70 10.06
CA ARG A 194 5.85 -29.97 10.96
C ARG A 194 5.15 -28.80 10.26
N TYR A 195 5.86 -28.09 9.40
CA TYR A 195 5.26 -27.04 8.58
C TYR A 195 4.25 -27.63 7.60
N LEU A 196 4.57 -28.76 6.95
CA LEU A 196 3.62 -29.43 6.05
C LEU A 196 2.35 -29.86 6.78
N ASP A 197 2.45 -30.48 7.96
CA ASP A 197 1.28 -30.93 8.71
C ASP A 197 0.38 -29.74 9.10
N PHE A 198 0.97 -28.63 9.57
CA PHE A 198 0.26 -27.37 9.78
C PHE A 198 -0.45 -26.88 8.51
N MET A 199 0.23 -26.87 7.36
CA MET A 199 -0.35 -26.40 6.10
C MET A 199 -1.54 -27.26 5.65
N LEU A 200 -1.43 -28.58 5.82
CA LEU A 200 -2.52 -29.51 5.50
C LEU A 200 -3.70 -29.31 6.45
N GLU A 201 -3.48 -29.13 7.75
CA GLU A 201 -4.56 -28.80 8.69
C GLU A 201 -5.21 -27.46 8.36
N LEU A 202 -4.42 -26.43 8.07
CA LEU A 202 -4.94 -25.12 7.72
C LEU A 202 -5.78 -25.20 6.44
N LEU A 203 -5.37 -26.01 5.46
CA LEU A 203 -6.15 -26.25 4.24
C LEU A 203 -7.53 -26.85 4.56
N LYS A 204 -7.60 -27.81 5.50
CA LYS A 204 -8.86 -28.44 5.93
C LYS A 204 -9.85 -27.42 6.49
N VAL A 205 -9.40 -26.47 7.29
CA VAL A 205 -10.28 -25.46 7.90
C VAL A 205 -10.54 -24.24 7.04
N SER A 206 -9.69 -23.99 6.06
CA SER A 206 -9.73 -22.77 5.25
C SER A 206 -10.26 -22.94 3.83
N HIS A 207 -10.66 -24.15 3.42
CA HIS A 207 -11.22 -24.41 2.07
C HIS A 207 -12.41 -23.53 1.68
N LYS A 208 -13.06 -22.91 2.67
CA LYS A 208 -14.18 -21.97 2.53
C LYS A 208 -13.72 -20.53 2.23
N PHE A 209 -12.43 -20.25 2.39
CA PHE A 209 -11.82 -18.92 2.27
C PHE A 209 -10.85 -18.93 1.07
N THR A 210 -11.36 -18.62 -0.12
CA THR A 210 -10.63 -18.76 -1.39
C THR A 210 -9.23 -18.13 -1.38
N HIS A 211 -9.09 -16.92 -0.83
CA HIS A 211 -7.79 -16.23 -0.81
C HIS A 211 -6.75 -16.95 0.06
N LEU A 212 -7.13 -17.31 1.29
CA LEU A 212 -6.25 -18.07 2.19
C LEU A 212 -5.93 -19.45 1.60
N ASN A 213 -6.91 -20.11 0.98
CA ASN A 213 -6.72 -21.39 0.32
C ASN A 213 -5.66 -21.29 -0.80
N HIS A 214 -5.70 -20.24 -1.64
CA HIS A 214 -4.66 -20.00 -2.66
C HIS A 214 -3.28 -19.75 -2.05
N ILE A 215 -3.19 -18.96 -0.96
CA ILE A 215 -1.93 -18.72 -0.24
C ILE A 215 -1.33 -20.06 0.24
N ILE A 216 -2.16 -20.94 0.80
CA ILE A 216 -1.73 -22.25 1.31
C ILE A 216 -1.20 -23.12 0.16
N GLN A 217 -1.95 -23.22 -0.95
CA GLN A 217 -1.53 -23.97 -2.12
C GLN A 217 -0.18 -23.46 -2.65
N ASN A 218 -0.03 -22.14 -2.83
CA ASN A 218 1.21 -21.54 -3.31
C ASN A 218 2.41 -21.82 -2.40
N ASN A 219 2.21 -21.78 -1.09
CA ASN A 219 3.27 -22.07 -0.13
C ASN A 219 3.70 -23.54 -0.15
N ILE A 220 2.76 -24.48 -0.35
CA ILE A 220 3.10 -25.91 -0.49
C ILE A 220 3.85 -26.15 -1.81
N MET A 221 3.41 -25.53 -2.90
CA MET A 221 4.01 -25.71 -4.23
C MET A 221 5.40 -25.06 -4.37
N SER A 222 5.61 -23.87 -3.80
CA SER A 222 6.82 -23.07 -4.04
C SER A 222 8.05 -23.48 -3.23
N LYS A 223 7.88 -24.16 -2.08
CA LYS A 223 8.96 -24.40 -1.11
C LYS A 223 9.64 -25.77 -1.22
N ASN A 224 9.55 -26.45 -2.38
CA ASN A 224 10.03 -27.84 -2.55
C ASN A 224 9.50 -28.79 -1.44
N ILE A 225 8.32 -28.50 -0.90
CA ILE A 225 7.71 -29.30 0.18
C ILE A 225 7.22 -30.63 -0.39
N ILE A 226 6.70 -30.63 -1.61
CA ILE A 226 6.24 -31.83 -2.32
C ILE A 226 7.45 -32.70 -2.69
N ASN A 227 7.42 -33.95 -2.24
CA ASN A 227 8.45 -34.94 -2.54
C ASN A 227 7.85 -36.36 -2.63
N VAL A 228 8.68 -37.35 -2.98
CA VAL A 228 8.27 -38.75 -3.15
C VAL A 228 7.65 -39.37 -1.91
N SER A 229 7.97 -38.90 -0.71
CA SER A 229 7.45 -39.48 0.54
C SER A 229 6.08 -38.92 0.94
N ASN A 230 5.75 -37.70 0.53
CA ASN A 230 4.53 -37.02 0.99
C ASN A 230 3.51 -36.68 -0.12
N VAL A 231 3.87 -36.76 -1.40
CA VAL A 231 3.02 -36.31 -2.51
C VAL A 231 1.64 -36.99 -2.55
N LYS A 232 1.55 -38.27 -2.17
CA LYS A 232 0.28 -39.00 -2.11
C LYS A 232 -0.66 -38.45 -1.05
N LYS A 233 -0.14 -38.18 0.17
CA LYS A 233 -0.89 -37.57 1.28
C LYS A 233 -1.37 -36.16 0.90
N ILE A 234 -0.49 -35.36 0.30
CA ILE A 234 -0.83 -33.99 -0.14
C ILE A 234 -1.94 -34.03 -1.18
N ARG A 235 -1.84 -34.94 -2.16
CA ARG A 235 -2.87 -35.14 -3.19
C ARG A 235 -4.21 -35.53 -2.59
N GLU A 236 -4.23 -36.49 -1.66
CA GLU A 236 -5.47 -36.92 -1.01
C GLU A 236 -6.17 -35.76 -0.28
N VAL A 237 -5.41 -34.96 0.47
CA VAL A 237 -5.97 -33.78 1.13
C VAL A 237 -6.46 -32.76 0.10
N SER A 238 -5.74 -32.52 -0.99
CA SER A 238 -6.16 -31.52 -1.98
C SER A 238 -7.46 -31.88 -2.71
N TYR A 239 -7.73 -33.18 -2.92
CA TYR A 239 -9.00 -33.68 -3.44
C TYR A 239 -10.19 -33.34 -2.54
N ASN A 240 -10.01 -33.36 -1.22
CA ASN A 240 -11.09 -33.22 -0.25
C ASN A 240 -11.41 -31.76 0.12
N PHE A 241 -10.53 -30.80 -0.19
CA PHE A 241 -10.58 -29.44 0.37
C PHE A 241 -10.41 -28.32 -0.68
N ASN A 242 -10.99 -28.52 -1.88
CA ASN A 242 -11.06 -27.52 -2.97
C ASN A 242 -9.71 -26.89 -3.35
N ALA A 243 -8.64 -27.70 -3.37
CA ALA A 243 -7.29 -27.23 -3.64
C ALA A 243 -6.82 -27.68 -5.05
N ASP A 244 -7.48 -27.18 -6.08
CA ASP A 244 -7.32 -27.67 -7.46
C ASP A 244 -5.91 -27.47 -8.03
N GLN A 245 -5.24 -26.35 -7.73
CA GLN A 245 -3.88 -26.09 -8.21
C GLN A 245 -2.89 -27.06 -7.56
N LEU A 246 -3.03 -27.28 -6.25
CA LEU A 246 -2.21 -28.23 -5.51
C LEU A 246 -2.45 -29.67 -5.98
N LYS A 247 -3.70 -30.04 -6.25
CA LYS A 247 -4.07 -31.32 -6.86
C LYS A 247 -3.36 -31.52 -8.19
N GLN A 248 -3.49 -30.57 -9.13
CA GLN A 248 -2.83 -30.65 -10.44
C GLN A 248 -1.30 -30.76 -10.30
N CYS A 249 -0.71 -29.96 -9.42
CA CYS A 249 0.73 -30.03 -9.13
C CYS A 249 1.17 -31.41 -8.64
N CYS A 250 0.41 -32.02 -7.70
CA CYS A 250 0.71 -33.37 -7.21
C CYS A 250 0.54 -34.44 -8.30
N GLU A 251 -0.49 -34.34 -9.15
CA GLU A 251 -0.70 -35.27 -10.27
C GLU A 251 0.44 -35.22 -11.28
N GLU A 252 0.89 -34.02 -11.64
CA GLU A 252 2.05 -33.84 -12.51
C GLU A 252 3.34 -34.37 -11.88
N TYR A 253 3.55 -34.12 -10.59
CA TYR A 253 4.70 -34.63 -9.86
C TYR A 253 4.74 -36.15 -9.86
N ILE A 254 3.61 -36.80 -9.57
CA ILE A 254 3.50 -38.26 -9.56
C ILE A 254 3.78 -38.82 -10.95
N LYS A 255 3.18 -38.25 -12.00
CA LYS A 255 3.40 -38.70 -13.38
C LYS A 255 4.86 -38.61 -13.82
N LYS A 256 5.58 -37.57 -13.39
CA LYS A 256 7.01 -37.40 -13.72
C LYS A 256 7.92 -38.35 -12.95
N ASN A 257 7.49 -38.87 -11.80
CA ASN A 257 8.30 -39.67 -10.88
C ASN A 257 7.73 -41.08 -10.62
N GLU A 258 6.83 -41.56 -11.47
CA GLU A 258 6.06 -42.80 -11.31
C GLU A 258 6.95 -44.00 -10.94
N LYS A 259 8.04 -44.22 -11.68
CA LYS A 259 8.99 -45.32 -11.42
C LYS A 259 9.60 -45.32 -10.01
N ILE A 260 9.82 -44.14 -9.43
CA ILE A 260 10.44 -43.99 -8.10
C ILE A 260 9.38 -44.18 -7.01
N ILE A 261 8.17 -43.67 -7.27
CA ILE A 261 7.06 -43.73 -6.33
C ILE A 261 6.54 -45.17 -6.21
N ASP A 262 6.36 -45.88 -7.32
CA ASP A 262 5.89 -47.27 -7.32
C ASP A 262 6.93 -48.23 -6.74
N ALA A 263 8.22 -47.98 -6.96
CA ALA A 263 9.30 -48.77 -6.36
C ALA A 263 9.34 -48.64 -4.83
N LYS A 264 8.89 -47.50 -4.28
CA LYS A 264 8.78 -47.30 -2.84
C LYS A 264 7.64 -48.13 -2.24
N ASP A 265 6.49 -48.22 -2.92
CA ASP A 265 5.33 -49.00 -2.44
C ASP A 265 5.59 -50.51 -2.35
N LEU A 266 6.63 -51.02 -3.03
CA LEU A 266 7.06 -52.41 -2.94
C LEU A 266 7.98 -52.68 -1.74
N CYS A 267 8.43 -51.64 -1.04
CA CYS A 267 9.39 -51.72 0.07
C CYS A 267 8.78 -51.35 1.44
N ASP A 268 7.54 -50.83 1.48
CA ASP A 268 6.75 -50.53 2.69
C ASP A 268 5.65 -51.60 2.88
#